data_AF-A0A6P7GYI4-F1
#
_entry.id   AF-A0A6P7GYI4-F1
#
_cell.length_a   1.000
_cell.length_b   1.000
_cell.length_c   1.000
_cell.angle_alpha   90.00
_cell.angle_beta   90.00
_cell.angle_gamma   90.00
#
_symmetry.space_group_name_H-M   'P 1'
#
loop_
_entity.id
_entity.type
_entity.pdbx_description
1 polymer ?
#
loop_
_entity_poly.entity_id
_entity_poly.type
_entity_poly.pdbx_seq_one_letter_code
_entity_poly.pdbx_strand_id
1 'polypeptide(L)'
;MFRLATETQPFEARIHIPFLKINSRYESSGVLIILPASGNGTFNGLLEDVLATVRGTSSINERDGSKYLHIDTLKVELDVKNLGLEVKNIFKNNAVLSK
;
A
#
# COMPACT_ATOMS: atom_id res chain seq x y z
N MET A 1 -0.25 -26.90 1.50
CA MET A 1 -0.72 -27.60 2.71
C MET A 1 -0.80 -26.56 3.83
N PHE A 2 -2.02 -26.14 4.20
CA PHE A 2 -2.24 -25.15 5.26
C PHE A 2 -2.21 -25.86 6.62
N ARG A 3 -1.39 -25.39 7.55
CA ARG A 3 -1.21 -26.02 8.87
C ARG A 3 -1.57 -25.01 9.95
N LEU A 4 -2.64 -25.29 10.70
CA LEU A 4 -3.08 -24.43 11.80
C LEU A 4 -2.54 -24.94 13.16
N ALA A 5 -1.66 -24.16 13.81
CA ALA A 5 -1.18 -24.34 15.19
C ALA A 5 -1.54 -23.12 16.06
N THR A 6 -2.20 -23.35 17.19
CA THR A 6 -2.79 -22.35 18.10
C THR A 6 -1.74 -21.39 18.69
N GLU A 7 -2.16 -20.13 18.91
CA GLU A 7 -1.45 -18.99 19.55
C GLU A 7 -0.47 -18.21 18.64
N THR A 8 -0.97 -17.14 17.99
CA THR A 8 -0.23 -16.30 17.03
C THR A 8 0.44 -17.09 15.91
N GLN A 9 -0.37 -17.48 14.94
CA GLN A 9 0.09 -18.34 13.86
C GLN A 9 0.74 -17.48 12.77
N PRO A 10 2.05 -17.65 12.49
CA PRO A 10 2.67 -16.93 11.39
C PRO A 10 2.10 -17.46 10.08
N PHE A 11 1.71 -16.55 9.20
CA PHE A 11 1.32 -16.86 7.84
C PHE A 11 2.26 -16.17 6.86
N GLU A 12 2.55 -16.84 5.75
CA GLU A 12 3.22 -16.26 4.59
C GLU A 12 2.37 -16.57 3.34
N ALA A 13 2.14 -15.54 2.53
CA ALA A 13 1.49 -15.65 1.24
C ALA A 13 2.33 -14.92 0.19
N ARG A 14 2.47 -15.55 -0.98
CA ARG A 14 3.05 -14.91 -2.17
C ARG A 14 1.93 -14.69 -3.16
N ILE A 15 1.73 -13.43 -3.54
CA ILE A 15 0.63 -13.00 -4.39
C ILE A 15 1.24 -12.36 -5.62
N HIS A 16 0.94 -12.93 -6.79
CA HIS A 16 1.27 -12.30 -8.05
C HIS A 16 0.09 -11.44 -8.49
N ILE A 17 0.33 -10.14 -8.61
CA ILE A 17 -0.63 -9.14 -9.05
C ILE A 17 -0.14 -8.64 -10.41
N PRO A 18 -0.69 -9.14 -11.53
CA PRO A 18 -0.18 -8.80 -12.86
C PRO A 18 -0.35 -7.32 -13.18
N PHE A 19 -1.39 -6.68 -12.62
CA PHE A 19 -1.69 -5.29 -12.85
C PHE A 19 -2.43 -4.67 -11.65
N LEU A 20 -1.90 -3.58 -11.11
CA LEU A 20 -2.48 -2.81 -10.03
C LEU A 20 -2.55 -1.33 -10.43
N LYS A 21 -3.77 -0.78 -10.42
CA LYS A 21 -4.03 0.63 -10.70
C LYS A 21 -4.59 1.32 -9.46
N ILE A 22 -3.93 2.39 -9.04
CA ILE A 22 -4.34 3.23 -7.91
C ILE A 22 -4.79 4.56 -8.49
N ASN A 23 -6.03 4.97 -8.22
CA ASN A 23 -6.50 6.32 -8.54
C ASN A 23 -7.03 6.92 -7.24
N SER A 24 -6.35 7.93 -6.70
CA SER A 24 -6.73 8.54 -5.43
C SER A 24 -6.57 10.06 -5.46
N ARG A 25 -7.34 10.74 -4.60
CA ARG A 25 -6.99 12.09 -4.21
C ARG A 25 -5.87 11.97 -3.17
N TYR A 26 -4.76 12.64 -3.41
CA TYR A 26 -3.67 12.70 -2.45
C TYR A 26 -3.69 14.05 -1.75
N GLU A 27 -3.45 14.01 -0.45
CA GLU A 27 -3.11 15.17 0.35
C GLU A 27 -1.79 14.83 1.04
N SER A 28 -0.71 15.49 0.62
CA SER A 28 0.61 15.30 1.21
C SER A 28 1.12 16.64 1.72
N SER A 29 1.59 16.66 2.95
CA SER A 29 2.17 17.85 3.60
C SER A 29 3.68 17.64 3.85
N GLY A 30 4.42 17.21 2.83
CA GLY A 30 5.84 16.86 2.94
C GLY A 30 6.70 17.35 1.78
N VAL A 31 8.03 17.29 1.96
CA VAL A 31 9.03 17.57 0.91
C VAL A 31 9.46 16.25 0.29
N LEU A 32 9.15 16.04 -0.99
CA LEU A 32 9.68 14.90 -1.74
C LEU A 32 11.08 15.29 -2.24
N ILE A 33 12.08 15.07 -1.39
CA ILE A 33 13.55 15.19 -1.57
C ILE A 33 14.09 16.58 -2.01
N ILE A 34 13.39 17.36 -2.84
CA ILE A 34 13.78 18.72 -3.27
C ILE A 34 12.61 19.59 -3.75
N LEU A 35 11.42 19.00 -3.97
CA LEU A 35 10.24 19.74 -4.40
C LEU A 35 9.19 19.74 -3.28
N PRO A 36 8.59 20.89 -2.94
CA PRO A 36 7.43 20.91 -2.06
C PRO A 36 6.31 20.12 -2.77
N ALA A 37 6.00 18.94 -2.23
CA ALA A 37 4.92 18.08 -2.71
C ALA A 37 3.57 18.45 -2.06
N SER A 38 3.51 19.63 -1.45
CA SER A 38 2.32 20.20 -0.84
C SER A 38 1.29 20.55 -1.92
N GLY A 39 0.36 19.62 -2.15
CA GLY A 39 -0.71 19.79 -3.12
C GLY A 39 -1.91 18.92 -2.76
N ASN A 40 -3.10 19.42 -3.09
CA ASN A 40 -4.35 18.66 -3.04
C ASN A 40 -4.69 18.29 -4.49
N GLY A 41 -4.27 17.09 -4.87
CA GLY A 41 -4.20 16.68 -6.27
C GLY A 41 -4.66 15.25 -6.50
N THR A 42 -4.52 14.78 -7.75
CA THR A 42 -4.85 13.40 -8.11
C THR A 42 -3.55 12.62 -8.28
N PHE A 43 -3.49 11.47 -7.62
CA PHE A 43 -2.42 10.48 -7.76
C PHE A 43 -2.94 9.31 -8.59
N ASN A 44 -2.25 9.01 -9.69
CA ASN A 44 -2.45 7.80 -10.46
C ASN A 44 -1.19 6.95 -10.36
N GLY A 45 -1.31 5.77 -9.75
CA GLY A 45 -0.26 4.77 -9.69
C GLY A 45 -0.60 3.60 -10.61
N LEU A 46 0.37 3.17 -11.39
CA LEU A 46 0.34 1.97 -12.22
C LEU A 46 1.50 1.07 -11.80
N LEU A 47 1.18 -0.14 -11.37
CA LEU A 47 2.16 -1.15 -11.03
C LEU A 47 1.86 -2.39 -11.86
N GLU A 48 2.83 -2.85 -12.65
CA GLU A 48 2.70 -4.07 -13.46
C GLU A 48 3.67 -5.14 -12.98
N ASP A 49 3.26 -6.40 -13.12
CA ASP A 49 4.02 -7.59 -12.69
C ASP A 49 4.51 -7.45 -11.23
N VAL A 50 3.58 -7.25 -10.29
CA VAL A 50 3.91 -7.13 -8.86
C VAL A 50 3.93 -8.49 -8.20
N LEU A 51 5.03 -8.82 -7.53
CA LEU A 51 5.13 -9.94 -6.61
C LEU A 51 5.08 -9.42 -5.18
N ALA A 52 3.95 -9.65 -4.51
CA ALA A 52 3.75 -9.27 -3.12
C ALA A 52 4.02 -10.48 -2.20
N THR A 53 4.99 -10.36 -1.30
CA THR A 53 5.19 -11.29 -0.19
C THR A 53 4.56 -10.71 1.06
N VAL A 54 3.50 -11.35 1.54
CA VAL A 54 2.75 -10.96 2.72
C VAL A 54 3.10 -11.91 3.86
N ARG A 55 3.61 -11.38 4.97
CA ARG A 55 3.92 -12.14 6.17
C ARG A 55 3.23 -11.51 7.36
N GLY A 56 2.74 -12.31 8.29
CA GLY A 56 2.07 -11.77 9.46
C GLY A 56 1.78 -12.82 10.49
N THR A 57 1.14 -12.40 11.57
CA THR A 57 0.61 -13.28 12.61
C THR A 57 -0.88 -13.05 12.73
N SER A 58 -1.61 -14.11 13.05
CA SER A 58 -3.05 -14.01 13.30
C SER A 58 -3.46 -14.74 14.58
N SER A 59 -4.45 -14.18 15.25
CA SER A 59 -5.07 -14.69 16.46
C SER A 59 -6.58 -14.84 16.26
N ILE A 60 -7.24 -15.59 17.13
CA ILE A 60 -8.70 -15.70 17.13
C ILE A 60 -9.22 -14.89 18.31
N ASN A 61 -10.06 -13.91 18.01
CA ASN A 61 -10.78 -13.13 19.01
C ASN A 61 -12.21 -13.64 19.13
N GLU A 62 -12.64 -13.99 20.33
CA GLU A 62 -14.03 -14.31 20.62
C GLU A 62 -14.80 -13.05 21.05
N ARG A 63 -15.91 -12.75 20.37
CA ARG A 63 -16.85 -11.70 20.74
C ARG A 63 -18.26 -12.22 20.55
N ASP A 64 -19.12 -12.03 21.56
CA ASP A 64 -20.52 -12.44 21.54
C ASP A 64 -20.74 -13.92 21.14
N GLY A 65 -19.88 -14.80 21.65
CA GLY A 65 -19.92 -16.24 21.36
C GLY A 65 -19.46 -16.63 19.94
N SER A 66 -19.00 -15.68 19.14
CA SER A 66 -18.49 -15.90 17.78
C SER A 66 -16.98 -15.72 17.71
N LYS A 67 -16.31 -16.59 16.95
CA LYS A 67 -14.86 -16.55 16.70
C LYS A 67 -14.57 -15.71 15.46
N TYR A 68 -13.71 -14.71 15.61
CA TYR A 68 -13.24 -13.84 14.53
C TYR A 68 -11.74 -14.00 14.34
N LEU A 69 -11.30 -14.08 13.08
CA LEU A 69 -9.89 -13.98 12.76
C LEU A 69 -9.42 -12.54 12.96
N HIS A 70 -8.34 -12.36 13.70
CA HIS A 70 -7.68 -11.10 13.91
C HIS A 70 -6.26 -11.18 13.36
N ILE A 71 -5.84 -10.16 12.62
CA ILE A 71 -4.48 -10.06 12.09
C ILE A 71 -3.70 -9.16 13.06
N ASP A 72 -2.77 -9.74 13.82
CA ASP A 72 -1.99 -8.99 14.83
C ASP A 72 -0.86 -8.20 14.16
N THR A 73 -0.22 -8.80 13.15
CA THR A 73 0.86 -8.16 12.38
C THR A 73 0.72 -8.46 10.90
N LEU A 74 1.02 -7.47 10.07
CA LEU A 74 1.03 -7.61 8.61
C LEU A 74 2.21 -6.84 8.03
N LYS A 75 3.15 -7.57 7.45
CA LYS A 75 4.27 -7.06 6.67
C LYS A 75 4.04 -7.39 5.20
N VAL A 76 4.15 -6.38 4.35
CA VAL A 76 4.03 -6.54 2.90
C VAL A 76 5.32 -6.08 2.24
N GLU A 77 5.96 -6.98 1.51
CA GLU A 77 7.12 -6.70 0.67
C GLU A 77 6.65 -6.76 -0.78
N LEU A 78 6.78 -5.65 -1.52
CA LEU A 78 6.39 -5.55 -2.92
C LEU A 78 7.64 -5.53 -3.79
N ASP A 79 7.75 -6.50 -4.69
CA ASP A 79 8.67 -6.48 -5.81
C ASP A 79 7.89 -6.06 -7.05
N VAL A 80 8.23 -4.92 -7.63
CA VAL A 80 7.48 -4.26 -8.71
C VAL A 80 8.41 -4.10 -9.89
N LYS A 81 8.05 -4.75 -11.01
CA LYS A 81 8.87 -4.71 -12.21
C LYS A 81 8.71 -3.40 -12.98
N ASN A 82 7.47 -2.97 -13.22
CA ASN A 82 7.19 -1.70 -13.88
C ASN A 82 6.34 -0.81 -12.96
N LEU A 83 6.83 0.42 -12.74
CA LEU A 83 6.17 1.41 -11.90
C LEU A 83 5.96 2.71 -12.67
N GLY A 84 4.70 3.12 -12.82
CA GLY A 84 4.30 4.41 -13.38
C GLY A 84 3.57 5.22 -12.32
N LEU A 85 4.15 6.35 -11.90
CA LEU A 85 3.55 7.26 -10.93
C LEU A 85 3.28 8.61 -11.60
N GLU A 86 2.02 9.06 -11.56
CA GLU A 86 1.60 10.34 -12.09
C GLU A 86 0.89 11.14 -10.98
N VAL A 87 1.31 12.39 -10.82
CA VAL A 87 0.70 13.32 -9.87
C VAL A 87 0.24 14.57 -10.62
N LYS A 88 -1.02 14.96 -10.44
CA LYS A 88 -1.61 16.16 -11.03
C LYS A 88 -1.99 17.18 -9.97
N ASN A 89 -1.94 18.46 -10.33
CA ASN A 89 -2.33 19.61 -9.49
C ASN A 89 -1.46 19.83 -8.23
N ILE A 90 -0.15 19.57 -8.34
CA ILE A 90 0.84 19.84 -7.28
C ILE A 90 1.11 21.33 -7.03
N PHE A 91 0.76 22.23 -7.98
CA PHE A 91 1.03 23.66 -7.87
C PHE A 91 -0.21 24.49 -8.21
N LYS A 92 -0.98 24.92 -7.20
CA LYS A 92 -1.96 25.99 -7.39
C LYS A 92 -1.43 27.38 -7.01
N ASN A 93 -0.19 27.50 -6.52
CA ASN A 93 0.28 28.78 -5.99
C ASN A 93 1.81 29.01 -6.04
N ASN A 94 2.50 28.68 -7.13
CA ASN A 94 3.85 29.22 -7.37
C ASN A 94 4.06 29.49 -8.87
N ALA A 95 4.12 30.77 -9.22
CA ALA A 95 4.31 31.31 -10.56
C ALA A 95 5.78 31.25 -11.04
N VAL A 96 6.53 30.19 -10.72
CA VAL A 96 7.94 30.08 -11.10
C VAL A 96 8.20 28.69 -11.63
N LEU A 97 7.94 28.50 -12.92
CA LEU A 97 8.65 27.60 -13.85
C LEU A 97 8.04 27.75 -15.25
N SER A 98 7.94 28.99 -15.74
CA SER A 98 7.79 29.30 -17.16
C SER A 98 8.99 30.09 -17.66
N LYS A 99 10.17 29.46 -17.65
CA LYS A 99 11.20 29.59 -18.69
C LYS A 99 12.38 28.69 -18.39
#